data_AF-A0A3N4KVP9-F1
#
_entry.id   AF-A0A3N4KVP9-F1
#
_cell.length_a   1.000
_cell.length_b   1.000
_cell.length_c   1.000
_cell.angle_alpha   90.00
_cell.angle_beta   90.00
_cell.angle_gamma   90.00
#
_symmetry.space_group_name_H-M   'P 1'
#
loop_
_entity.id
_entity.type
_entity.pdbx_description
1 polymer ?
#
loop_
_entity_poly.entity_id
_entity_poly.type
_entity_poly.pdbx_seq_one_letter_code
_entity_poly.pdbx_strand_id
1 'polypeptide(L)'
;MNFLVLIVQKVAPIFLVTSPLTSYADQIRNIHITKSSRGFSLDTPLIMLVASILRCFYWIGSRFETSLLLQSLIMILVQGVLLKVALDHRSTGDERVPFAGVVYPTKRPFNFWQWRPQRPYWEFLAYFFVITAILQLFFGSSEFFVGLLGYCALGVEAGLPIPQVLANQKARSCKGFRLSVLVSWLIGDIMKTVFFYSSDHVGMQFRLCAGIQFALDAYLGFQFWMFGNGELAKDFEMS
;
A
#
# COMPACT_ATOMS: atom_id res chain seq x y z
N MET A 1 24.60 17.92 14.02
CA MET A 1 23.66 17.07 13.25
C MET A 1 24.33 15.72 13.01
N ASN A 2 23.70 14.61 13.42
CA ASN A 2 24.32 13.28 13.41
C ASN A 2 24.63 12.81 11.98
N PHE A 3 25.80 12.23 11.73
CA PHE A 3 26.23 11.73 10.41
C PHE A 3 25.20 10.78 9.77
N LEU A 4 24.56 9.95 10.58
CA LEU A 4 23.48 9.05 10.14
C LEU A 4 22.26 9.80 9.60
N VAL A 5 21.87 10.92 10.20
CA VAL A 5 20.72 11.73 9.74
C VAL A 5 21.03 12.37 8.38
N LEU A 6 22.26 12.84 8.18
CA LEU A 6 22.71 13.38 6.90
C LEU A 6 22.67 12.33 5.77
N ILE A 7 23.07 11.08 6.07
CA ILE A 7 22.96 9.98 5.11
C ILE A 7 21.49 9.71 4.77
N VAL A 8 20.63 9.59 5.79
CA VAL A 8 19.20 9.32 5.58
C VAL A 8 18.54 10.42 4.76
N GLN A 9 18.83 11.69 5.02
CA GLN A 9 18.29 12.81 4.23
C GLN A 9 18.67 12.78 2.75
N LYS A 10 19.86 12.26 2.40
CA LYS A 10 20.30 12.12 1.00
C LYS A 10 19.79 10.85 0.33
N VAL A 11 19.76 9.74 1.06
CA VAL A 11 19.41 8.41 0.52
C VAL A 11 17.91 8.18 0.49
N ALA A 12 17.17 8.63 1.51
CA ALA A 12 15.74 8.38 1.64
C ALA A 12 14.94 8.87 0.44
N PRO A 13 15.13 10.09 -0.11
CA PRO A 13 14.40 10.52 -1.30
C PRO A 13 14.54 9.57 -2.49
N ILE A 14 15.76 9.12 -2.78
CA ILE A 14 16.05 8.19 -3.89
C ILE A 14 15.37 6.85 -3.63
N PHE A 15 15.51 6.32 -2.40
CA PHE A 15 14.87 5.07 -2.01
C PHE A 15 13.34 5.17 -2.10
N LEU A 16 12.73 6.23 -1.60
CA LEU A 16 11.28 6.41 -1.60
C LEU A 16 10.74 6.44 -3.03
N VAL A 17 11.40 7.17 -3.94
CA VAL A 17 11.02 7.28 -5.35
C VAL A 17 11.16 5.95 -6.08
N THR A 18 12.20 5.17 -5.78
CA THR A 18 12.49 3.89 -6.47
C THR A 18 11.82 2.67 -5.84
N SER A 19 11.41 2.76 -4.57
CA SER A 19 10.77 1.68 -3.82
C SER A 19 9.55 1.05 -4.50
N PRO A 20 8.67 1.79 -5.21
CA PRO A 20 7.52 1.18 -5.86
C PRO A 20 7.95 0.33 -7.05
N LEU A 21 8.95 0.77 -7.82
CA LEU A 21 9.48 -0.03 -8.91
C LEU A 21 10.00 -1.35 -8.38
N THR A 22 10.87 -1.32 -7.38
CA THR A 22 11.51 -2.54 -6.88
C THR A 22 10.51 -3.48 -6.21
N SER A 23 9.60 -2.96 -5.39
CA SER A 23 8.64 -3.78 -4.63
C SER A 23 7.60 -4.48 -5.51
N TYR A 24 7.17 -3.84 -6.60
CA TYR A 24 6.11 -4.35 -7.46
C TYR A 24 6.62 -4.91 -8.79
N ALA A 25 7.83 -4.61 -9.24
CA ALA A 25 8.39 -5.16 -10.48
C ALA A 25 8.44 -6.70 -10.44
N ASP A 26 8.86 -7.29 -9.32
CA ASP A 26 8.90 -8.75 -9.18
C ASP A 26 7.49 -9.35 -9.24
N GLN A 27 6.49 -8.66 -8.70
CA GLN A 27 5.09 -9.11 -8.75
C GLN A 27 4.54 -9.05 -10.18
N ILE A 28 4.78 -7.93 -10.89
CA ILE A 28 4.40 -7.76 -12.30
C ILE A 28 5.06 -8.84 -13.15
N ARG A 29 6.36 -9.05 -12.97
CA ARG A 29 7.14 -10.05 -13.71
C ARG A 29 6.62 -11.45 -13.43
N ASN A 30 6.36 -11.79 -12.17
CA ASN A 30 5.85 -13.09 -11.79
C ASN A 30 4.51 -13.39 -12.47
N ILE A 31 3.53 -12.47 -12.39
CA ILE A 31 2.22 -12.64 -13.06
C ILE A 31 2.36 -12.74 -14.58
N HIS A 32 3.24 -11.93 -15.16
CA HIS A 32 3.46 -11.92 -16.61
C HIS A 32 4.10 -13.23 -17.12
N ILE A 33 5.02 -13.83 -16.35
CA ILE A 33 5.68 -15.09 -16.70
C ILE A 33 4.76 -16.28 -16.45
N THR A 34 4.11 -16.34 -15.29
CA THR A 34 3.21 -17.46 -14.94
C THR A 34 1.90 -17.44 -15.70
N LYS A 35 1.61 -16.33 -16.41
CA LYS A 35 0.34 -16.07 -17.11
C LYS A 35 -0.87 -16.29 -16.20
N SER A 36 -0.69 -16.02 -14.91
CA SER A 36 -1.70 -16.27 -13.89
C SER A 36 -1.57 -15.26 -12.76
N SER A 37 -2.65 -14.55 -12.47
CA SER A 37 -2.78 -13.70 -11.28
C SER A 37 -3.33 -14.47 -10.07
N ARG A 38 -3.30 -15.81 -10.10
CA ARG A 38 -3.79 -16.63 -8.98
C ARG A 38 -2.93 -16.38 -7.76
N GLY A 39 -3.56 -16.06 -6.63
CA GLY A 39 -2.85 -15.63 -5.44
C GLY A 39 -2.38 -14.18 -5.50
N PHE A 40 -2.89 -13.31 -6.40
CA PHE A 40 -2.63 -11.86 -6.40
C PHE A 40 -3.88 -11.00 -6.07
N SER A 41 -3.72 -9.96 -5.23
CA SER A 41 -4.82 -9.21 -4.60
C SER A 41 -4.95 -7.93 -5.37
N LEU A 42 -6.11 -7.72 -5.94
CA LEU A 42 -6.40 -6.50 -6.65
C LEU A 42 -6.58 -5.33 -5.68
N ASP A 43 -6.83 -5.59 -4.39
CA ASP A 43 -7.00 -4.54 -3.37
C ASP A 43 -5.70 -3.75 -3.13
N THR A 44 -4.53 -4.38 -3.28
CA THR A 44 -3.26 -3.68 -3.12
C THR A 44 -3.09 -2.56 -4.16
N PRO A 45 -3.27 -2.81 -5.48
CA PRO A 45 -3.34 -1.74 -6.47
C PRO A 45 -4.41 -0.69 -6.18
N LEU A 46 -5.61 -1.07 -5.73
CA LEU A 46 -6.66 -0.11 -5.38
C LEU A 46 -6.19 0.92 -4.36
N ILE A 47 -5.75 0.43 -3.20
CA ILE A 47 -5.34 1.27 -2.07
C ILE A 47 -4.22 2.21 -2.50
N MET A 48 -3.22 1.68 -3.22
CA MET A 48 -2.06 2.46 -3.63
C MET A 48 -2.38 3.48 -4.73
N LEU A 49 -3.27 3.16 -5.67
CA LEU A 49 -3.72 4.09 -6.70
C LEU A 49 -4.55 5.22 -6.09
N VAL A 50 -5.54 4.89 -5.25
CA VAL A 50 -6.39 5.88 -4.57
C VAL A 50 -5.55 6.81 -3.71
N ALA A 51 -4.67 6.27 -2.86
CA ALA A 51 -3.78 7.08 -2.02
C ALA A 51 -2.89 8.01 -2.85
N SER A 52 -2.29 7.50 -3.94
CA SER A 52 -1.34 8.29 -4.73
C SER A 52 -2.01 9.34 -5.61
N ILE A 53 -3.23 9.07 -6.12
CA ILE A 53 -4.06 10.08 -6.80
C ILE A 53 -4.40 11.20 -5.82
N LEU A 54 -4.89 10.87 -4.61
CA LEU A 54 -5.19 11.87 -3.59
C LEU A 54 -3.95 12.67 -3.19
N ARG A 55 -2.78 12.05 -3.06
CA ARG A 55 -1.51 12.75 -2.78
C ARG A 55 -1.15 13.76 -3.87
N CYS A 56 -1.41 13.45 -5.14
CA CYS A 56 -1.17 14.40 -6.23
C CYS A 56 -2.05 15.66 -6.10
N PHE A 57 -3.33 15.50 -5.77
CA PHE A 57 -4.22 16.65 -5.52
C PHE A 57 -3.87 17.39 -4.23
N TYR A 58 -3.51 16.67 -3.17
CA TYR A 58 -3.02 17.27 -1.93
C TYR A 58 -1.80 18.15 -2.17
N TRP A 59 -0.86 17.72 -3.03
CA TRP A 59 0.31 18.51 -3.39
C TRP A 59 -0.05 19.83 -4.09
N ILE A 60 -1.12 19.87 -4.87
CA ILE A 60 -1.60 21.10 -5.53
C ILE A 60 -2.03 22.12 -4.48
N GLY A 61 -2.76 21.69 -3.44
CA GLY A 61 -3.23 22.56 -2.36
C GLY A 61 -2.16 22.88 -1.31
N SER A 62 -1.27 21.94 -1.01
CA SER A 62 -0.20 22.09 -0.02
C SER A 62 1.08 21.42 -0.54
N ARG A 63 2.03 22.24 -0.97
CA ARG A 63 3.28 21.77 -1.58
C ARG A 63 4.17 21.11 -0.53
N PHE A 64 4.24 19.79 -0.59
CA PHE A 64 5.21 18.98 0.17
C PHE A 64 6.41 18.60 -0.70
N GLU A 65 7.39 17.93 -0.09
CA GLU A 65 8.64 17.46 -0.72
C GLU A 65 8.43 16.83 -2.10
N THR A 66 9.16 17.31 -3.10
CA THR A 66 9.02 16.90 -4.51
C THR A 66 9.34 15.41 -4.72
N SER A 67 10.21 14.84 -3.89
CA SER A 67 10.52 13.40 -3.89
C SER A 67 9.29 12.54 -3.60
N LEU A 68 8.41 12.96 -2.69
CA LEU A 68 7.17 12.26 -2.36
C LEU A 68 6.12 12.40 -3.46
N LEU A 69 6.12 13.52 -4.19
CA LEU A 69 5.29 13.69 -5.37
C LEU A 69 5.75 12.72 -6.48
N LEU A 70 7.05 12.69 -6.76
CA LEU A 70 7.63 11.75 -7.73
C LEU A 70 7.33 10.30 -7.35
N GLN A 71 7.47 9.96 -6.07
CA GLN A 71 7.08 8.64 -5.54
C GLN A 71 5.61 8.32 -5.82
N SER A 72 4.69 9.28 -5.65
CA SER A 72 3.26 9.10 -5.93
C SER A 72 2.98 8.94 -7.43
N LEU A 73 3.62 9.72 -8.30
CA LEU A 73 3.47 9.61 -9.75
C LEU A 73 3.97 8.25 -10.26
N ILE A 74 5.14 7.83 -9.80
CA ILE A 74 5.70 6.52 -10.11
C ILE A 74 4.80 5.40 -9.59
N MET A 75 4.28 5.52 -8.37
CA MET A 75 3.35 4.55 -7.79
C MET A 75 2.10 4.41 -8.67
N ILE A 76 1.53 5.50 -9.17
CA ILE A 76 0.37 5.45 -10.08
C ILE A 76 0.69 4.63 -11.34
N LEU A 77 1.85 4.87 -11.96
CA LEU A 77 2.26 4.15 -13.17
C LEU A 77 2.47 2.66 -12.88
N VAL A 78 3.26 2.33 -11.86
CA VAL A 78 3.59 0.95 -11.51
C VAL A 78 2.33 0.17 -11.11
N GLN A 79 1.46 0.76 -10.31
CA GLN A 79 0.21 0.11 -9.88
C GLN A 79 -0.81 0.01 -11.01
N GLY A 80 -0.85 0.97 -11.92
CA GLY A 80 -1.64 0.88 -13.14
C GLY A 80 -1.19 -0.30 -14.02
N VAL A 81 0.12 -0.47 -14.21
CA VAL A 81 0.67 -1.62 -14.95
C VAL A 81 0.38 -2.93 -14.21
N LEU A 82 0.60 -2.98 -12.90
CA LEU A 82 0.32 -4.18 -12.09
C LEU A 82 -1.16 -4.57 -12.14
N LEU A 83 -2.06 -3.60 -11.99
CA LEU A 83 -3.49 -3.82 -12.11
C LEU A 83 -3.85 -4.37 -13.49
N LYS A 84 -3.34 -3.75 -14.57
CA LYS A 84 -3.57 -4.23 -15.93
C LYS A 84 -3.11 -5.68 -16.11
N VAL A 85 -1.85 -5.96 -15.77
CA VAL A 85 -1.26 -7.30 -15.93
C VAL A 85 -2.02 -8.34 -15.11
N ALA A 86 -2.47 -7.99 -13.91
CA ALA A 86 -3.28 -8.85 -13.07
C ALA A 86 -4.69 -9.10 -13.63
N LEU A 87 -5.32 -8.09 -14.24
CA LEU A 87 -6.63 -8.23 -14.89
C LEU A 87 -6.54 -9.06 -16.18
N ASP A 88 -5.49 -8.88 -16.98
CA ASP A 88 -5.27 -9.59 -18.25
C ASP A 88 -5.03 -11.11 -18.04
N HIS A 89 -4.40 -11.49 -16.92
CA HIS A 89 -4.03 -12.89 -16.62
C HIS A 89 -4.88 -13.50 -15.50
N ARG A 90 -6.12 -13.03 -15.32
CA ARG A 90 -7.02 -13.56 -14.29
C ARG A 90 -7.47 -14.98 -14.65
N SER A 91 -7.21 -15.96 -13.78
CA SER A 91 -7.70 -17.32 -14.01
C SER A 91 -9.22 -17.36 -13.91
N THR A 92 -9.87 -18.01 -14.87
CA THR A 92 -11.34 -18.14 -15.03
C THR A 92 -12.06 -18.93 -13.92
N GLY A 93 -11.33 -19.40 -12.90
CA GLY A 93 -11.86 -20.08 -11.73
C GLY A 93 -11.00 -19.81 -10.50
N ASP A 94 -11.67 -19.51 -9.39
CA ASP A 94 -11.17 -19.29 -8.03
C ASP A 94 -10.27 -18.08 -7.77
N GLU A 95 -10.93 -17.05 -7.25
CA GLU A 95 -10.39 -15.94 -6.46
C GLU A 95 -9.67 -16.48 -5.22
N ARG A 96 -8.40 -16.90 -5.35
CA ARG A 96 -7.51 -16.93 -4.20
C ARG A 96 -6.62 -15.71 -4.27
N VAL A 97 -6.82 -14.83 -3.30
CA VAL A 97 -6.02 -13.65 -2.98
C VAL A 97 -4.62 -14.07 -2.44
N PRO A 98 -3.56 -13.26 -2.63
CA PRO A 98 -2.34 -13.29 -1.83
C PRO A 98 -2.80 -12.96 -0.43
N PHE A 99 -2.09 -13.49 0.56
CA PHE A 99 -2.63 -13.72 1.90
C PHE A 99 -3.57 -14.95 1.92
N ALA A 100 -3.06 -16.09 1.44
CA ALA A 100 -3.72 -17.40 1.35
C ALA A 100 -4.15 -18.03 2.70
N GLY A 101 -4.38 -17.22 3.73
CA GLY A 101 -5.09 -17.56 4.96
C GLY A 101 -6.44 -16.84 5.12
N VAL A 102 -6.81 -15.90 4.24
CA VAL A 102 -8.08 -15.17 4.32
C VAL A 102 -9.09 -15.73 3.34
N VAL A 103 -9.91 -16.66 3.81
CA VAL A 103 -11.22 -16.92 3.19
C VAL A 103 -12.09 -15.69 3.44
N TYR A 104 -12.31 -14.85 2.43
CA TYR A 104 -13.39 -13.85 2.44
C TYR A 104 -14.68 -14.57 2.03
N PRO A 105 -15.63 -14.83 2.94
CA PRO A 105 -16.87 -15.53 2.59
C PRO A 105 -17.94 -14.58 2.04
N THR A 106 -17.67 -13.27 1.93
CA THR A 106 -18.72 -12.27 1.76
C THR A 106 -18.55 -11.52 0.44
N LYS A 107 -19.56 -11.62 -0.44
CA LYS A 107 -19.73 -10.69 -1.56
C LYS A 107 -19.73 -9.26 -1.01
N ARG A 108 -18.78 -8.43 -1.44
CA ARG A 108 -18.77 -7.01 -1.08
C ARG A 108 -20.03 -6.34 -1.63
N PRO A 109 -20.57 -5.29 -0.99
CA PRO A 109 -21.65 -4.51 -1.58
C PRO A 109 -21.28 -4.12 -3.02
N PHE A 110 -22.18 -4.39 -3.96
CA PHE A 110 -22.00 -4.15 -5.41
C PHE A 110 -20.80 -4.86 -6.06
N ASN A 111 -20.23 -5.91 -5.43
CA ASN A 111 -18.98 -6.56 -5.83
C ASN A 111 -17.86 -5.55 -6.06
N PHE A 112 -17.79 -4.51 -5.22
CA PHE A 112 -16.81 -3.44 -5.36
C PHE A 112 -15.39 -4.01 -5.47
N TRP A 113 -14.69 -3.62 -6.54
CA TRP A 113 -13.34 -4.08 -6.87
C TRP A 113 -13.17 -5.60 -7.08
N GLN A 114 -14.29 -6.32 -7.20
CA GLN A 114 -14.39 -7.76 -7.50
C GLN A 114 -15.16 -7.98 -8.81
N TRP A 115 -15.16 -6.99 -9.71
CA TRP A 115 -15.88 -7.07 -10.98
C TRP A 115 -15.23 -8.06 -11.93
N ARG A 116 -16.04 -8.85 -12.64
CA ARG A 116 -15.57 -9.75 -13.71
C ARG A 116 -14.94 -8.99 -14.89
N PRO A 117 -15.63 -8.01 -15.51
CA PRO A 117 -15.01 -7.23 -16.57
C PRO A 117 -13.93 -6.31 -16.03
N GLN A 118 -12.90 -6.04 -16.85
CA GLN A 118 -11.82 -5.11 -16.50
C GLN A 118 -12.25 -3.64 -16.55
N ARG A 119 -13.26 -3.30 -17.36
CA ARG A 119 -13.68 -1.92 -17.63
C ARG A 119 -14.09 -1.13 -16.38
N PRO A 120 -14.89 -1.67 -15.43
CA PRO A 120 -15.28 -0.95 -14.21
C PRO A 120 -14.13 -0.50 -13.31
N TYR A 121 -12.99 -1.19 -13.34
CA TYR A 121 -11.81 -0.79 -12.57
C TYR A 121 -11.26 0.56 -13.05
N TRP A 122 -11.13 0.71 -14.36
CA TRP A 122 -10.63 1.93 -14.99
C TRP A 122 -11.66 3.06 -14.93
N GLU A 123 -12.94 2.74 -15.10
CA GLU A 123 -14.03 3.72 -14.93
C GLU A 123 -14.07 4.26 -13.50
N PHE A 124 -13.95 3.40 -12.49
CA PHE A 124 -13.86 3.84 -11.09
C PHE A 124 -12.69 4.81 -10.88
N LEU A 125 -11.49 4.47 -11.36
CA LEU A 125 -10.30 5.33 -11.20
C LEU A 125 -10.47 6.67 -11.94
N ALA A 126 -11.05 6.65 -13.14
CA ALA A 126 -11.33 7.86 -13.91
C ALA A 126 -12.36 8.75 -13.20
N TYR A 127 -13.48 8.17 -12.74
CA TYR A 127 -14.48 8.92 -11.98
C TYR A 127 -13.91 9.46 -10.67
N PHE A 128 -13.13 8.66 -9.96
CA PHE A 128 -12.45 9.09 -8.73
C PHE A 128 -11.56 10.30 -9.00
N PHE A 129 -10.69 10.23 -10.01
CA PHE A 129 -9.83 11.35 -10.41
C PHE A 129 -10.64 12.60 -10.77
N VAL A 130 -11.67 12.48 -11.60
CA VAL A 130 -12.50 13.61 -12.04
C VAL A 130 -13.25 14.23 -10.87
N ILE A 131 -13.84 13.42 -9.99
CA ILE A 131 -14.54 13.91 -8.79
C ILE A 131 -13.55 14.63 -7.87
N THR A 132 -12.38 14.06 -7.60
CA THR A 132 -11.35 14.73 -6.79
C THR A 132 -10.87 16.03 -7.45
N ALA A 133 -10.72 16.07 -8.77
CA ALA A 133 -10.36 17.28 -9.50
C ALA A 133 -11.44 18.37 -9.36
N ILE A 134 -12.71 18.02 -9.52
CA ILE A 134 -13.84 18.94 -9.33
C ILE A 134 -13.82 19.48 -7.89
N LEU A 135 -13.70 18.61 -6.88
CA LEU A 135 -13.62 19.03 -5.48
C LEU A 135 -12.41 19.95 -5.24
N GLN A 136 -11.26 19.66 -5.84
CA GLN A 136 -10.07 20.52 -5.74
C GLN A 136 -10.30 21.89 -6.38
N LEU A 137 -11.02 21.98 -7.51
CA LEU A 137 -11.32 23.26 -8.16
C LEU A 137 -12.24 24.13 -7.31
N PHE A 138 -13.25 23.55 -6.65
CA PHE A 138 -14.21 24.30 -5.84
C PHE A 138 -13.71 24.59 -4.42
N PHE A 139 -12.99 23.66 -3.80
CA PHE A 139 -12.62 23.71 -2.38
C PHE A 139 -11.11 23.84 -2.13
N GLY A 140 -10.28 23.89 -3.18
CA GLY A 140 -8.82 23.91 -3.07
C GLY A 140 -8.23 25.13 -2.34
N SER A 141 -8.98 26.24 -2.24
CA SER A 141 -8.60 27.41 -1.44
C SER A 141 -8.84 27.22 0.07
N SER A 142 -9.59 26.19 0.48
CA SER A 142 -9.87 25.92 1.89
C SER A 142 -8.77 25.04 2.49
N GLU A 143 -8.06 25.57 3.49
CA GLU A 143 -7.05 24.81 4.23
C GLU A 143 -7.63 23.56 4.90
N PHE A 144 -8.90 23.63 5.36
CA PHE A 144 -9.59 22.49 5.94
C PHE A 144 -9.77 21.35 4.92
N PHE A 145 -10.24 21.68 3.71
CA PHE A 145 -10.41 20.69 2.64
C PHE A 145 -9.06 20.08 2.23
N VAL A 146 -8.05 20.92 2.01
CA VAL A 146 -6.70 20.46 1.62
C VAL A 146 -6.08 19.60 2.74
N GLY A 147 -6.27 19.98 3.99
CA GLY A 147 -5.83 19.20 5.16
C GLY A 147 -6.52 17.85 5.24
N LEU A 148 -7.84 17.81 5.10
CA LEU A 148 -8.63 16.57 5.06
C LEU A 148 -8.18 15.66 3.91
N LEU A 149 -7.97 16.23 2.73
CA LEU A 149 -7.47 15.50 1.56
C LEU A 149 -6.11 14.86 1.84
N GLY A 150 -5.19 15.59 2.49
CA GLY A 150 -3.90 15.06 2.92
C GLY A 150 -4.00 13.92 3.93
N TYR A 151 -4.84 14.07 4.96
CA TYR A 151 -5.10 12.99 5.93
C TYR A 151 -5.74 11.76 5.28
N CYS A 152 -6.67 11.93 4.35
CA CYS A 152 -7.25 10.82 3.59
C CYS A 152 -6.20 10.14 2.71
N ALA A 153 -5.41 10.91 1.97
CA ALA A 153 -4.38 10.37 1.07
C ALA A 153 -3.36 9.51 1.81
N LEU A 154 -2.81 10.06 2.90
CA LEU A 154 -1.80 9.40 3.72
C LEU A 154 -2.40 8.32 4.61
N GLY A 155 -3.63 8.50 5.10
CA GLY A 155 -4.35 7.51 5.89
C GLY A 155 -4.73 6.26 5.12
N VAL A 156 -5.14 6.39 3.85
CA VAL A 156 -5.41 5.23 2.97
C VAL A 156 -4.13 4.43 2.74
N GLU A 157 -2.98 5.09 2.51
CA GLU A 157 -1.69 4.41 2.43
C GLU A 157 -1.30 3.78 3.77
N ALA A 158 -1.56 4.47 4.89
CA ALA A 158 -1.23 3.99 6.21
C ALA A 158 -2.04 2.75 6.61
N GLY A 159 -3.26 2.63 6.10
CA GLY A 159 -4.13 1.49 6.33
C GLY A 159 -3.80 0.23 5.52
N LEU A 160 -2.83 0.28 4.59
CA LEU A 160 -2.49 -0.87 3.74
C LEU A 160 -2.18 -2.16 4.53
N PRO A 161 -1.49 -2.13 5.68
CA PRO A 161 -1.19 -3.35 6.44
C PRO A 161 -2.40 -3.94 7.20
N ILE A 162 -3.48 -3.16 7.40
CA ILE A 162 -4.63 -3.56 8.25
C ILE A 162 -5.27 -4.88 7.81
N PRO A 163 -5.57 -5.12 6.51
CA PRO A 163 -6.14 -6.38 6.08
C PRO A 163 -5.26 -7.58 6.46
N GLN A 164 -3.92 -7.43 6.37
CA GLN A 164 -2.98 -8.48 6.74
C GLN A 164 -2.92 -8.70 8.26
N VAL A 165 -3.02 -7.63 9.04
CA VAL A 165 -3.11 -7.73 10.51
C VAL A 165 -4.35 -8.55 10.91
N LEU A 166 -5.51 -8.22 10.33
CA LEU A 166 -6.77 -8.91 10.60
C LEU A 166 -6.75 -10.37 10.12
N ALA A 167 -6.14 -10.61 8.96
CA ALA A 167 -5.92 -11.94 8.40
C ALA A 167 -5.17 -12.85 9.37
N ASN A 168 -4.00 -12.38 9.81
CA ASN A 168 -3.14 -13.11 10.73
C ASN A 168 -3.83 -13.34 12.08
N GLN A 169 -4.58 -12.35 12.59
CA GLN A 169 -5.34 -12.51 13.84
C GLN A 169 -6.42 -13.59 13.70
N LYS A 170 -7.20 -13.56 12.62
CA LYS A 170 -8.29 -14.51 12.40
C LYS A 170 -7.76 -15.92 12.14
N ALA A 171 -6.69 -16.04 11.36
CA ALA A 171 -6.08 -17.32 11.01
C ALA A 171 -5.19 -17.89 12.13
N ARG A 172 -4.78 -17.06 13.10
CA ARG A 172 -3.79 -17.39 14.14
C ARG A 172 -2.53 -18.04 13.56
N SER A 173 -2.13 -17.60 12.37
CA SER A 173 -1.02 -18.14 11.61
C SER A 173 -0.52 -17.08 10.62
N CYS A 174 0.79 -17.01 10.43
CA CYS A 174 1.41 -16.20 9.37
C CYS A 174 1.81 -17.06 8.16
N LYS A 175 1.23 -18.25 7.99
CA LYS A 175 1.52 -19.16 6.89
C LYS A 175 1.24 -18.49 5.54
N GLY A 176 2.26 -18.40 4.70
CA GLY A 176 2.21 -17.73 3.39
C GLY A 176 2.59 -16.25 3.41
N PHE A 177 2.81 -15.65 4.59
CA PHE A 177 3.40 -14.31 4.70
C PHE A 177 4.93 -14.43 4.65
N ARG A 178 5.56 -13.74 3.67
CA ARG A 178 7.01 -13.84 3.44
C ARG A 178 7.75 -12.90 4.39
N LEU A 179 8.64 -13.45 5.22
CA LEU A 179 9.47 -12.68 6.14
C LEU A 179 10.28 -11.58 5.44
N SER A 180 10.80 -11.85 4.24
CA SER A 180 11.55 -10.85 3.45
C SER A 180 10.72 -9.61 3.09
N VAL A 181 9.42 -9.78 2.85
CA VAL A 181 8.51 -8.67 2.55
C VAL A 181 8.26 -7.84 3.81
N LEU A 182 8.02 -8.48 4.94
CA LEU A 182 7.84 -7.81 6.24
C LEU A 182 9.07 -6.99 6.64
N VAL A 183 10.26 -7.57 6.49
CA VAL A 183 11.53 -6.86 6.78
C VAL A 183 11.69 -5.66 5.85
N SER A 184 11.37 -5.80 4.56
CA SER A 184 11.44 -4.69 3.61
C SER A 184 10.48 -3.56 3.97
N TRP A 185 9.28 -3.87 4.47
CA TRP A 185 8.30 -2.88 4.92
C TRP A 185 8.80 -2.14 6.16
N LEU A 186 9.24 -2.86 7.19
CA LEU A 186 9.81 -2.28 8.41
C LEU A 186 11.01 -1.36 8.14
N ILE A 187 11.93 -1.78 7.26
CA ILE A 187 13.06 -0.94 6.85
C ILE A 187 12.57 0.34 6.17
N GLY A 188 11.61 0.21 5.24
CA GLY A 188 11.01 1.36 4.55
C GLY A 188 10.37 2.35 5.52
N ASP A 189 9.63 1.84 6.51
CA ASP A 189 8.91 2.65 7.50
C ASP A 189 9.84 3.34 8.50
N ILE A 190 10.91 2.67 8.93
CA ILE A 190 11.96 3.29 9.75
C ILE A 190 12.59 4.44 8.97
N MET A 191 12.96 4.22 7.71
CA MET A 191 13.58 5.27 6.90
C MET A 191 12.61 6.43 6.66
N LYS A 192 11.34 6.18 6.34
CA LYS A 192 10.31 7.21 6.21
C LYS A 192 10.17 8.02 7.50
N THR A 193 10.07 7.33 8.64
CA THR A 193 9.89 7.96 9.95
C THR A 193 11.09 8.85 10.29
N VAL A 194 12.31 8.34 10.16
CA VAL A 194 13.52 9.13 10.40
C VAL A 194 13.59 10.33 9.45
N PHE A 195 13.26 10.14 8.16
CA PHE A 195 13.22 11.23 7.18
C PHE A 195 12.19 12.31 7.54
N PHE A 196 10.95 11.95 7.88
CA PHE A 196 9.88 12.91 8.18
C PHE A 196 10.06 13.65 9.51
N TYR A 197 10.67 13.00 10.51
CA TYR A 197 10.96 13.64 11.80
C TYR A 197 12.25 14.47 11.79
N SER A 198 13.18 14.19 10.86
CA SER A 198 14.42 14.97 10.72
C SER A 198 14.34 16.11 9.70
N SER A 199 13.31 16.13 8.86
CA SER A 199 13.06 17.22 7.91
C SER A 199 12.14 18.28 8.50
N ASP A 200 12.59 19.53 8.50
CA ASP A 200 11.84 20.68 9.03
C ASP A 200 10.61 21.06 8.17
N HIS A 201 10.60 20.64 6.89
CA HIS A 201 9.61 21.05 5.89
C HIS A 201 8.49 20.03 5.67
N VAL A 202 8.31 19.07 6.59
CA VAL A 202 7.34 17.98 6.45
C VAL A 202 6.13 18.23 7.35
N GLY A 203 4.94 18.26 6.74
CA GLY A 203 3.67 18.47 7.44
C GLY A 203 3.35 17.39 8.48
N MET A 204 2.56 17.76 9.49
CA MET A 204 2.18 16.87 10.60
C MET A 204 1.45 15.61 10.13
N GLN A 205 0.72 15.69 9.01
CA GLN A 205 0.01 14.57 8.39
C GLN A 205 0.97 13.42 8.05
N PHE A 206 2.13 13.73 7.46
CA PHE A 206 3.14 12.73 7.08
C PHE A 206 3.77 12.08 8.31
N ARG A 207 4.10 12.85 9.34
CA ARG A 207 4.68 12.33 10.59
C ARG A 207 3.73 11.37 11.29
N LEU A 208 2.46 11.77 11.45
CA LEU A 208 1.43 10.94 12.08
C LEU A 208 1.18 9.64 11.30
N CYS A 209 0.98 9.73 9.98
CA CYS A 209 0.68 8.56 9.17
C CYS A 209 1.87 7.60 9.05
N ALA A 210 3.11 8.11 8.97
CA ALA A 210 4.30 7.26 9.01
C ALA A 210 4.45 6.54 10.35
N GLY A 211 4.15 7.21 11.47
CA GLY A 211 4.11 6.57 12.79
C GLY A 211 3.07 5.45 12.88
N ILE A 212 1.88 5.66 12.31
CA ILE A 212 0.82 4.64 12.25
C ILE A 212 1.24 3.46 11.36
N GLN A 213 1.84 3.72 10.19
CA GLN A 213 2.40 2.68 9.31
C GLN A 213 3.40 1.81 10.06
N PHE A 214 4.39 2.46 10.66
CA PHE A 214 5.43 1.78 11.42
C PHE A 214 4.84 0.94 12.55
N ALA A 215 3.83 1.46 13.27
CA ALA A 215 3.18 0.73 14.34
C ALA A 215 2.42 -0.52 13.83
N LEU A 216 1.73 -0.42 12.70
CA LEU A 216 1.02 -1.54 12.08
C LEU A 216 1.99 -2.60 11.57
N ASP A 217 3.09 -2.20 10.93
CA ASP A 217 4.09 -3.14 10.42
C ASP A 217 4.92 -3.76 11.56
N ALA A 218 5.21 -3.00 12.63
CA ALA A 218 5.79 -3.56 13.85
C ALA A 218 4.85 -4.56 14.50
N TYR A 219 3.54 -4.31 14.47
CA TYR A 219 2.54 -5.25 14.96
C TYR A 219 2.46 -6.52 14.08
N LEU A 220 2.60 -6.41 12.76
CA LEU A 220 2.78 -7.57 11.88
C LEU A 220 4.05 -8.37 12.25
N GLY A 221 5.14 -7.67 12.58
CA GLY A 221 6.36 -8.25 13.15
C GLY A 221 6.08 -9.07 14.40
N PHE A 222 5.34 -8.49 15.34
CA PHE A 222 4.93 -9.17 16.56
C PHE A 222 4.04 -10.39 16.28
N GLN A 223 3.06 -10.28 15.38
CA GLN A 223 2.24 -11.42 14.96
C GLN A 223 3.06 -12.53 14.32
N PHE A 224 4.05 -12.18 13.50
CA PHE A 224 4.92 -13.16 12.87
C PHE A 224 5.74 -13.94 13.89
N TRP A 225 6.23 -13.26 14.94
CA TRP A 225 6.93 -13.90 16.05
C TRP A 225 5.98 -14.75 16.92
N MET A 226 4.78 -14.25 17.21
CA MET A 226 3.81 -14.93 18.08
C MET A 226 3.16 -16.15 17.43
N PHE A 227 2.69 -16.01 16.19
CA PHE A 227 1.96 -17.07 15.50
C PHE A 227 2.88 -17.98 14.69
N GLY A 228 4.05 -17.50 14.23
CA GLY A 228 4.96 -18.27 13.38
C GLY A 228 4.24 -18.90 12.19
N ASN A 229 4.53 -20.17 11.92
CA ASN A 229 3.82 -20.97 10.91
C ASN A 229 2.45 -21.51 11.39
N GLY A 230 2.01 -21.20 12.62
CA GLY A 230 0.78 -21.65 13.27
C GLY A 230 1.02 -22.80 14.28
N GLU A 231 0.21 -22.87 15.34
CA GLU A 231 0.24 -23.94 16.36
C GLU A 231 0.02 -25.35 15.76
N LEU A 232 -0.68 -25.47 14.63
CA LEU A 232 -0.93 -26.72 13.91
C LEU A 232 0.33 -27.43 13.35
N ALA A 233 1.49 -26.75 13.31
CA ALA A 233 2.74 -27.42 12.95
C ALA A 233 3.36 -28.18 14.13
N LYS A 234 3.09 -27.76 15.38
CA LYS A 234 3.62 -28.45 16.57
C LYS A 234 2.91 -29.79 16.81
N ASP A 235 1.65 -29.92 16.44
CA ASP A 235 0.91 -31.18 16.58
C ASP A 235 1.34 -32.26 15.57
N PHE A 236 1.91 -31.87 14.41
CA PHE A 236 2.47 -32.79 13.42
C PHE A 236 3.93 -33.18 13.69
N GLU A 237 4.67 -32.39 14.49
CA GLU A 237 6.03 -32.75 14.94
C GLU A 237 6.01 -33.59 16.23
N MET A 238 4.87 -33.70 16.90
CA MET A 238 4.67 -34.51 18.11
C MET A 238 3.88 -35.82 17.89
N SER A 239 3.58 -36.19 16.63
CA SER A 239 2.94 -37.46 16.24
C SER A 239 3.88 -38.32 15.41
#